data_AF-A0A672KQ29-F1
#
_entry.id   AF-A0A672KQ29-F1
#
_cell.length_a   1.000
_cell.length_b   1.000
_cell.length_c   1.000
_cell.angle_alpha   90.00
_cell.angle_beta   90.00
_cell.angle_gamma   90.00
#
_symmetry.space_group_name_H-M   'P 1'
#
loop_
_entity.id
_entity.type
_entity.pdbx_description
1 polymer ?
#
loop_
_entity_poly.entity_id
_entity_poly.type
_entity_poly.pdbx_seq_one_letter_code
_entity_poly.pdbx_strand_id
1 'polypeptide(L)'
;ALTIFVLYSDTHSSLLSAGPVSVDVPVSRLGQPSLTQWSAVLERRLPNLTGPRALSVSLSSPASASIGVYTLQLRVEAHLNVKTHSLGQITLLCNPWCQSECCLCVHTQLNDLRTEYVRSDIGLLFKGSPGNMVSRPWSFDQFEKGILDICMKLLQLSPQHQTDMRKDLQNRSDPVYIGRVISAMVNSNDDKGVLMGNWSGDYSGGVNPSQWSGSADILKKWAESQFRPVKYGQCWVFAAVMCTVMRALGIPTRVITNFNSAHDTDGNMVIEEYYNEMGKKLSMSKDSIWNFHVWVESWMKRPDLGQGYEGWQVLDATPQEKSAGMFRCGPAAVKAIYQQKVEAQYDVPFVYAEVNADVRTIIIKDKKVLSTSIDKKRVGALIATKRPGSMLMQDITSEYKTEKGKRKSDCPDRHQTSRIHANAGHHGIEVSLQLLKAPVVGENISFNVIITNNMAAPKLLKKHVNAQNKEYNRNPTGTFWEAHDDVKIAPNETLTIKHEIPFNAYMLKEAVEDYMVNLAVVIEDVESQERVLASEEFNIRSPTLSVQIQNEFSVVINTPQVATVTFTNLFNVAVSGELTVSGSGLLEEKAQMTCVKSDILVFKALF
;
A
#
# COMPACT_ATOMS: atom_id res chain seq x y z
N ALA A 1 30.96 40.75 14.80
CA ALA A 1 30.67 39.63 13.88
C ALA A 1 29.18 39.27 13.96
N LEU A 2 28.65 38.60 12.93
CA LEU A 2 27.32 37.99 12.96
C LEU A 2 27.49 36.48 12.80
N THR A 3 26.83 35.71 13.67
CA THR A 3 26.84 34.23 13.61
C THR A 3 25.42 33.72 13.79
N ILE A 4 24.96 32.82 12.93
CA ILE A 4 23.68 32.14 13.08
C ILE A 4 23.92 30.80 13.77
N PHE A 5 23.32 30.58 14.93
CA PHE A 5 23.21 29.27 15.55
C PHE A 5 22.01 28.54 14.97
N VAL A 6 22.25 27.33 14.48
CA VAL A 6 21.22 26.41 14.02
C VAL A 6 21.19 25.26 15.02
N LEU A 7 20.11 25.18 15.81
CA LEU A 7 19.98 24.23 16.92
C LEU A 7 18.81 23.28 16.65
N TYR A 8 18.98 21.98 16.79
CA TYR A 8 17.84 21.07 16.72
C TYR A 8 16.92 21.29 17.92
N SER A 9 15.64 21.57 17.68
CA SER A 9 14.73 22.14 18.69
C SER A 9 14.39 21.18 19.84
N ASP A 10 14.58 19.87 19.65
CA ASP A 10 14.37 18.86 20.69
C ASP A 10 15.53 18.78 21.72
N THR A 11 16.58 19.57 21.56
CA THR A 11 17.70 19.60 22.51
C THR A 11 17.52 20.70 23.55
N HIS A 12 17.35 20.34 24.83
CA HIS A 12 17.46 21.32 25.91
C HIS A 12 18.86 21.95 25.91
N SER A 13 18.90 23.27 26.07
CA SER A 13 20.08 24.13 25.95
C SER A 13 21.26 23.81 26.88
N SER A 14 21.10 22.91 27.85
CA SER A 14 22.11 22.56 28.86
C SER A 14 23.07 21.43 28.46
N LEU A 15 22.91 20.79 27.29
CA LEU A 15 23.71 19.62 26.87
C LEU A 15 24.68 19.87 25.70
N LEU A 16 24.91 21.14 25.33
CA LEU A 16 25.63 21.50 24.11
C LEU A 16 27.14 21.62 24.31
N SER A 17 27.84 20.52 24.06
CA SER A 17 29.22 20.58 23.54
C SER A 17 29.43 19.49 22.47
N ALA A 18 29.58 19.95 21.23
CA ALA A 18 30.07 19.24 20.04
C ALA A 18 29.21 18.11 19.45
N GLY A 19 28.52 18.36 18.32
CA GLY A 19 27.93 17.33 17.45
C GLY A 19 27.05 17.89 16.29
N PRO A 20 26.54 17.06 15.37
CA PRO A 20 25.73 17.47 14.19
C PRO A 20 24.38 18.14 14.48
N VAL A 21 24.00 18.22 15.77
CA VAL A 21 22.68 18.61 16.26
C VAL A 21 22.63 20.11 16.62
N SER A 22 23.79 20.78 16.57
CA SER A 22 23.94 22.23 16.69
C SER A 22 25.10 22.69 15.84
N VAL A 23 24.94 23.77 15.08
CA VAL A 23 26.03 24.34 14.28
C VAL A 23 26.07 25.86 14.39
N ASP A 24 27.29 26.37 14.53
CA ASP A 24 27.62 27.78 14.50
C ASP A 24 27.95 28.15 13.05
N VAL A 25 27.20 29.08 12.47
CA VAL A 25 27.33 29.48 11.06
C VAL A 25 27.72 30.96 10.98
N PRO A 26 29.02 31.29 10.91
CA PRO A 26 29.47 32.67 10.74
C PRO A 26 28.95 33.28 9.43
N VAL A 27 28.42 34.50 9.50
CA VAL A 27 27.94 35.22 8.31
C VAL A 27 29.12 35.82 7.55
N SER A 28 29.35 35.30 6.35
CA SER A 28 30.45 35.72 5.47
C SER A 28 30.01 36.82 4.49
N ARG A 29 30.92 37.75 4.16
CA ARG A 29 30.64 38.86 3.21
C ARG A 29 30.84 38.49 1.74
N LEU A 30 31.64 37.46 1.48
CA LEU A 30 32.01 36.94 0.17
C LEU A 30 32.09 35.42 0.28
N GLY A 31 31.60 34.70 -0.73
CA GLY A 31 31.67 33.24 -0.79
C GLY A 31 30.50 32.63 -1.55
N GLN A 32 30.71 31.46 -2.13
CA GLN A 32 29.63 30.59 -2.59
C GLN A 32 29.13 29.74 -1.42
N PRO A 33 27.84 29.35 -1.39
CA PRO A 33 27.32 28.42 -0.41
C PRO A 33 28.13 27.12 -0.38
N SER A 34 28.40 26.59 0.81
CA SER A 34 29.03 25.27 0.94
C SER A 34 28.02 24.18 0.58
N LEU A 35 28.47 23.15 -0.14
CA LEU A 35 27.66 21.96 -0.46
C LEU A 35 27.66 20.93 0.68
N THR A 36 28.67 20.97 1.54
CA THR A 36 28.95 19.93 2.54
C THR A 36 28.75 20.39 3.98
N GLN A 37 28.57 21.68 4.20
CA GLN A 37 28.37 22.28 5.53
C GLN A 37 27.34 23.40 5.48
N TRP A 38 26.81 23.77 6.65
CA TRP A 38 25.96 24.94 6.76
C TRP A 38 26.76 26.21 6.44
N SER A 39 26.18 27.12 5.68
CA SER A 39 26.83 28.38 5.32
C SER A 39 25.85 29.54 5.31
N ALA A 40 26.28 30.71 5.77
CA ALA A 40 25.51 31.94 5.75
C ALA A 40 26.28 33.03 4.99
N VAL A 41 25.67 33.62 3.97
CA VAL A 41 26.29 34.63 3.10
C VAL A 41 25.41 35.88 3.06
N LEU A 42 26.02 37.06 3.23
CA LEU A 42 25.32 38.32 3.10
C LEU A 42 24.96 38.57 1.62
N GLU A 43 23.67 38.68 1.32
CA GLU A 43 23.20 39.09 -0.01
C GLU A 43 23.28 40.62 -0.13
N ARG A 44 23.54 41.11 -1.35
CA ARG A 44 23.84 42.53 -1.64
C ARG A 44 22.80 43.47 -0.99
N ARG A 45 23.25 44.52 -0.29
CA ARG A 45 22.37 45.50 0.39
C ARG A 45 21.38 46.10 -0.62
N LEU A 46 20.08 45.94 -0.38
CA LEU A 46 19.06 46.78 -1.02
C LEU A 46 19.18 48.20 -0.43
N PRO A 47 19.47 49.24 -1.24
CA PRO A 47 19.54 50.60 -0.75
C PRO A 47 18.13 51.14 -0.54
N ASN A 48 17.54 50.91 0.64
CA ASN A 48 16.37 51.68 1.06
C ASN A 48 16.85 53.00 1.67
N LEU A 49 16.77 54.08 0.89
CA LEU A 49 17.15 55.45 1.29
C LEU A 49 16.21 56.08 2.32
N THR A 50 15.10 55.43 2.69
CA THR A 50 14.10 55.96 3.64
C THR A 50 13.51 54.94 4.62
N GLY A 51 14.04 53.70 4.69
CA GLY A 51 13.54 52.63 5.57
C GLY A 51 14.57 52.13 6.60
N PRO A 52 14.18 51.29 7.59
CA PRO A 52 15.13 50.67 8.50
C PRO A 52 16.19 49.86 7.73
N ARG A 53 17.46 49.94 8.17
CA ARG A 53 18.58 49.21 7.54
C ARG A 53 18.30 47.69 7.59
N ALA A 54 17.90 47.11 6.48
CA ALA A 54 17.69 45.66 6.35
C ALA A 54 18.98 44.97 5.87
N LEU A 55 19.26 43.79 6.43
CA LEU A 55 20.31 42.89 5.97
C LEU A 55 19.64 41.63 5.40
N SER A 56 19.95 41.27 4.16
CA SER A 56 19.54 39.97 3.60
C SER A 56 20.70 38.98 3.78
N VAL A 57 20.39 37.81 4.34
CA VAL A 57 21.36 36.73 4.56
C VAL A 57 20.81 35.45 3.95
N SER A 58 21.56 34.87 3.03
CA SER A 58 21.29 33.55 2.47
C SER A 58 21.85 32.50 3.42
N LEU A 59 21.00 31.63 3.97
CA LEU A 59 21.39 30.48 4.77
C LEU A 59 21.21 29.22 3.92
N SER A 60 22.23 28.37 3.86
CA SER A 60 22.21 27.10 3.12
C SER A 60 22.58 25.94 4.04
N SER A 61 21.84 24.84 3.93
CA SER A 61 22.12 23.58 4.61
C SER A 61 22.83 22.59 3.68
N PRO A 62 23.67 21.68 4.20
CA PRO A 62 24.19 20.58 3.40
C PRO A 62 23.07 19.59 3.03
N ALA A 63 23.25 18.86 1.93
CA ALA A 63 22.29 17.82 1.51
C ALA A 63 22.21 16.63 2.49
N SER A 64 23.21 16.48 3.36
CA SER A 64 23.30 15.49 4.43
C SER A 64 22.80 16.00 5.78
N ALA A 65 22.19 17.19 5.85
CA ALA A 65 21.59 17.68 7.08
C ALA A 65 20.44 16.77 7.52
N SER A 66 20.35 16.49 8.83
CA SER A 66 19.21 15.77 9.39
C SER A 66 17.91 16.54 9.19
N ILE A 67 16.82 15.83 8.89
CA ILE A 67 15.50 16.47 8.85
C ILE A 67 15.00 16.74 10.27
N GLY A 68 14.14 17.76 10.42
CA GLY A 68 13.56 18.11 11.71
C GLY A 68 13.27 19.59 11.90
N VAL A 69 12.87 19.93 13.13
CA VAL A 69 12.61 21.31 13.54
C VAL A 69 13.87 21.92 14.13
N TYR A 70 14.36 22.99 13.54
CA TYR A 70 15.53 23.75 13.97
C TYR A 70 15.14 25.11 14.52
N THR A 71 15.73 25.49 15.65
CA THR A 71 15.67 26.84 16.22
C THR A 71 16.86 27.64 15.73
N LEU A 72 16.58 28.81 15.17
CA LEU A 72 17.59 29.73 14.66
C LEU A 72 17.82 30.86 15.66
N GLN A 73 19.07 31.13 16.01
CA GLN A 73 19.44 32.28 16.85
C GLN A 73 20.56 33.09 16.20
N LEU A 74 20.48 34.41 16.25
CA LEU A 74 21.50 35.32 15.75
C LEU A 74 22.37 35.82 16.91
N ARG A 75 23.66 35.50 16.90
CA ARG A 75 24.68 36.18 17.71
C ARG A 75 25.16 37.43 17.00
N VAL A 76 25.09 38.56 17.69
CA VAL A 76 25.66 39.84 17.27
C VAL A 76 26.76 40.20 18.25
N GLU A 77 28.00 40.16 17.75
CA GLU A 77 29.17 40.58 18.51
C GLU A 77 29.61 41.97 18.04
N ALA A 78 29.39 42.98 18.88
CA ALA A 78 29.95 44.33 18.74
C ALA A 78 31.09 44.52 19.76
N HIS A 79 31.97 45.49 19.54
CA HIS A 79 33.26 45.65 20.25
C HIS A 79 33.27 45.35 21.77
N LEU A 80 32.20 45.67 22.50
CA LEU A 80 32.08 45.43 23.95
C LEU A 80 30.82 44.64 24.37
N ASN A 81 29.99 44.21 23.42
CA ASN A 81 28.68 43.62 23.72
C ASN A 81 28.39 42.43 22.81
N VAL A 82 28.01 41.31 23.42
CA VAL A 82 27.45 40.14 22.73
C VAL A 82 25.96 40.09 23.03
N LYS A 83 25.14 40.08 21.98
CA LYS A 83 23.69 39.87 22.10
C LYS A 83 23.26 38.67 21.27
N THR A 84 22.34 37.87 21.81
CA THR A 84 21.72 36.75 21.10
C THR A 84 20.25 37.07 20.89
N HIS A 85 19.77 36.89 19.66
CA HIS A 85 18.38 37.14 19.27
C HIS A 85 17.77 35.87 18.69
N SER A 86 16.57 35.50 19.12
CA SER A 86 15.84 34.40 18.49
C SER A 86 15.33 34.86 17.11
N LEU A 87 15.60 34.09 16.07
CA LEU A 87 15.08 34.31 14.72
C LEU A 87 13.80 33.50 14.45
N GLY A 88 13.50 32.51 15.30
CA GLY A 88 12.35 31.61 15.16
C GLY A 88 12.76 30.17 14.88
N GLN A 89 11.79 29.39 14.40
CA GLN A 89 11.98 27.98 14.05
C GLN A 89 11.77 27.76 12.56
N ILE A 90 12.52 26.81 12.01
CA ILE A 90 12.36 26.31 10.64
C ILE A 90 12.22 24.79 10.69
N THR A 91 11.52 24.23 9.71
CA THR A 91 11.46 22.78 9.52
C THR A 91 12.26 22.42 8.27
N LEU A 92 13.29 21.59 8.44
CA LEU A 92 14.09 21.07 7.34
C LEU A 92 13.56 19.69 6.93
N LEU A 93 13.31 19.51 5.64
CA LEU A 93 12.79 18.29 5.03
C LEU A 93 13.79 17.68 4.07
N CYS A 94 13.54 16.43 3.68
CA CYS A 94 14.23 15.81 2.57
C CYS A 94 13.99 16.61 1.27
N ASN A 95 15.02 16.72 0.41
CA ASN A 95 14.96 17.55 -0.78
C ASN A 95 15.21 16.75 -2.08
N PRO A 96 14.16 16.22 -2.72
CA PRO A 96 14.29 15.47 -3.98
C PRO A 96 14.54 16.36 -5.22
N TRP A 97 14.55 17.69 -5.07
CA TRP A 97 14.95 18.65 -6.12
C TRP A 97 16.44 18.99 -6.09
N CYS A 98 17.15 18.64 -5.01
CA CYS A 98 18.58 18.90 -4.90
C CYS A 98 19.34 18.00 -5.89
N GLN A 99 20.05 18.60 -6.85
CA GLN A 99 20.81 17.87 -7.88
C GLN A 99 22.16 17.33 -7.38
N SER A 100 22.61 17.76 -6.18
CA SER A 100 23.83 17.26 -5.57
C SER A 100 23.68 15.77 -5.20
N GLU A 101 24.70 15.12 -4.66
CA GLU A 101 24.68 13.68 -4.31
C GLU A 101 23.65 13.26 -3.24
N CYS A 102 22.56 14.01 -3.04
CA CYS A 102 21.45 13.68 -2.18
C CYS A 102 21.00 12.22 -2.41
N CYS A 103 20.79 11.51 -1.31
CA CYS A 103 20.28 10.15 -1.23
C CYS A 103 18.87 9.98 -1.83
N LEU A 104 18.24 11.05 -2.33
CA LEU A 104 16.88 11.07 -2.85
C LEU A 104 16.77 11.59 -4.29
N CYS A 105 17.89 11.72 -5.01
CA CYS A 105 17.88 12.19 -6.38
C CYS A 105 17.09 11.24 -7.28
N VAL A 106 15.83 11.57 -7.54
CA VAL A 106 15.06 11.03 -8.67
C VAL A 106 15.70 11.62 -9.93
N HIS A 107 16.24 10.76 -10.81
CA HIS A 107 16.93 11.18 -12.03
C HIS A 107 16.10 12.25 -12.76
N THR A 108 16.75 13.38 -13.00
CA THR A 108 16.24 14.74 -13.25
C THR A 108 15.46 14.94 -14.56
N GLN A 109 15.02 13.88 -15.25
CA GLN A 109 14.36 14.02 -16.56
C GLN A 109 12.82 14.01 -16.54
N LEU A 110 12.16 13.84 -15.38
CA LEU A 110 10.69 13.85 -15.30
C LEU A 110 10.20 14.64 -14.08
N ASN A 111 10.01 15.96 -14.24
CA ASN A 111 9.33 16.82 -13.26
C ASN A 111 8.01 16.20 -12.77
N ASP A 112 7.33 15.46 -13.65
CA ASP A 112 6.06 14.79 -13.39
C ASP A 112 6.15 13.76 -12.25
N LEU A 113 7.29 13.07 -12.08
CA LEU A 113 7.45 12.07 -11.01
C LEU A 113 7.58 12.73 -9.63
N ARG A 114 8.26 13.87 -9.51
CA ARG A 114 8.32 14.61 -8.23
C ARG A 114 6.97 15.24 -7.91
N THR A 115 6.26 15.70 -8.93
CA THR A 115 4.88 16.16 -8.75
C THR A 115 4.00 15.02 -8.22
N GLU A 116 4.02 13.84 -8.84
CA GLU A 116 3.20 12.70 -8.39
C GLU A 116 3.60 12.17 -7.00
N TYR A 117 4.89 11.94 -6.76
CA TYR A 117 5.34 11.17 -5.60
C TYR A 117 5.72 12.01 -4.38
N VAL A 118 5.63 13.34 -4.47
CA VAL A 118 5.87 14.27 -3.34
C VAL A 118 4.74 15.29 -3.24
N ARG A 119 4.35 15.95 -4.34
CA ARG A 119 3.38 17.05 -4.33
C ARG A 119 1.92 16.61 -4.46
N SER A 120 1.62 15.47 -5.08
CA SER A 120 0.24 14.99 -5.17
C SER A 120 -0.22 14.55 -3.79
N ASP A 121 -1.31 15.12 -3.31
CA ASP A 121 -1.99 14.77 -2.06
C ASP A 121 -3.23 13.90 -2.29
N ILE A 122 -3.50 13.53 -3.54
CA ILE A 122 -4.49 12.53 -3.91
C ILE A 122 -3.84 11.29 -4.52
N GLY A 123 -4.47 10.14 -4.31
CA GLY A 123 -3.98 8.83 -4.73
C GLY A 123 -5.09 7.87 -5.11
N LEU A 124 -4.66 6.68 -5.57
CA LEU A 124 -5.53 5.58 -5.92
C LEU A 124 -4.93 4.30 -5.32
N LEU A 125 -5.74 3.58 -4.56
CA LEU A 125 -5.41 2.28 -3.99
C LEU A 125 -6.11 1.20 -4.82
N PHE A 126 -5.50 0.03 -4.95
CA PHE A 126 -6.09 -1.09 -5.67
C PHE A 126 -6.37 -2.24 -4.70
N LYS A 127 -7.53 -2.88 -4.87
CA LYS A 127 -8.01 -4.00 -4.02
C LYS A 127 -8.67 -5.08 -4.88
N GLY A 128 -9.03 -6.21 -4.27
CA GLY A 128 -9.73 -7.31 -4.92
C GLY A 128 -8.78 -8.36 -5.51
N SER A 129 -9.10 -8.87 -6.70
CA SER A 129 -8.27 -9.83 -7.44
C SER A 129 -7.76 -9.25 -8.76
N PRO A 130 -6.73 -9.85 -9.40
CA PRO A 130 -6.23 -9.37 -10.70
C PRO A 130 -7.30 -9.25 -11.78
N GLY A 131 -8.24 -10.21 -11.82
CA GLY A 131 -9.34 -10.24 -12.80
C GLY A 131 -10.55 -9.39 -12.43
N ASN A 132 -10.65 -8.92 -11.17
CA ASN A 132 -11.80 -8.17 -10.68
C ASN A 132 -11.40 -6.96 -9.79
N MET A 133 -10.29 -6.30 -10.14
CA MET A 133 -9.67 -5.21 -9.39
C MET A 133 -10.60 -4.03 -9.13
N VAL A 134 -10.60 -3.50 -7.92
CA VAL A 134 -11.33 -2.30 -7.52
C VAL A 134 -10.33 -1.19 -7.26
N SER A 135 -10.56 -0.02 -7.85
CA SER A 135 -9.81 1.19 -7.55
C SER A 135 -10.54 2.01 -6.49
N ARG A 136 -9.79 2.50 -5.51
CA ARG A 136 -10.31 3.27 -4.38
C ARG A 136 -9.53 4.59 -4.26
N PRO A 137 -10.16 5.74 -4.53
CA PRO A 137 -9.52 7.03 -4.30
C PRO A 137 -9.11 7.18 -2.83
N TRP A 138 -7.98 7.85 -2.61
CA TRP A 138 -7.48 8.14 -1.27
C TRP A 138 -6.90 9.53 -1.18
N SER A 139 -7.24 10.25 -0.11
CA SER A 139 -6.71 11.57 0.20
C SER A 139 -5.51 11.44 1.15
N PHE A 140 -4.31 11.65 0.63
CA PHE A 140 -3.09 11.65 1.44
C PHE A 140 -2.99 12.90 2.30
N ASP A 141 -3.37 14.06 1.75
CA ASP A 141 -3.55 15.32 2.47
C ASP A 141 -2.34 15.75 3.30
N GLN A 142 -1.12 15.48 2.81
CA GLN A 142 0.12 15.75 3.56
C GLN A 142 0.36 17.24 3.86
N PHE A 143 -0.33 18.15 3.17
CA PHE A 143 -0.20 19.60 3.35
C PHE A 143 -1.31 20.20 4.23
N GLU A 144 -2.27 19.39 4.68
CA GLU A 144 -3.29 19.84 5.60
C GLU A 144 -2.67 20.35 6.91
N LYS A 145 -3.32 21.34 7.52
CA LYS A 145 -2.81 22.02 8.71
C LYS A 145 -2.50 21.01 9.83
N GLY A 146 -1.28 21.10 10.37
CA GLY A 146 -0.80 20.28 11.47
C GLY A 146 -0.26 18.89 11.09
N ILE A 147 -0.46 18.42 9.85
CA ILE A 147 -0.01 17.08 9.44
C ILE A 147 1.52 16.96 9.49
N LEU A 148 2.25 17.98 9.02
CA LEU A 148 3.71 17.98 9.09
C LEU A 148 4.22 17.92 10.54
N ASP A 149 3.60 18.66 11.46
CA ASP A 149 3.97 18.65 12.88
C ASP A 149 3.73 17.27 13.51
N ILE A 150 2.62 16.61 13.15
CA ILE A 150 2.31 15.23 13.58
C ILE A 150 3.36 14.25 13.04
N CYS A 151 3.77 14.39 11.78
CA CYS A 151 4.82 13.55 11.17
C CYS A 151 6.17 13.73 11.89
N MET A 152 6.54 14.96 12.27
CA MET A 152 7.74 15.21 13.08
C MET A 152 7.60 14.59 14.48
N LYS A 153 6.42 14.69 15.08
CA LYS A 153 6.14 14.11 16.39
C LYS A 153 6.21 12.59 16.39
N LEU A 154 5.80 11.95 15.29
CA LEU A 154 5.93 10.50 15.08
C LEU A 154 7.39 10.04 15.22
N LEU A 155 8.35 10.75 14.61
CA LEU A 155 9.76 10.40 14.75
C LEU A 155 10.25 10.55 16.20
N GLN A 156 9.78 11.57 16.94
CA GLN A 156 10.14 11.78 18.35
C GLN A 156 9.55 10.73 19.30
N LEU A 157 8.41 10.14 18.95
CA LEU A 157 7.77 9.11 19.76
C LEU A 157 8.34 7.70 19.49
N SER A 158 9.24 7.57 18.52
CA SER A 158 9.86 6.30 18.17
C SER A 158 10.68 5.70 19.32
N PRO A 159 10.71 4.35 19.46
CA PRO A 159 11.58 3.69 20.43
C PRO A 159 13.05 4.08 20.28
N GLN A 160 13.50 4.32 19.05
CA GLN A 160 14.86 4.75 18.76
C GLN A 160 15.16 6.12 19.38
N HIS A 161 14.25 7.08 19.23
CA HIS A 161 14.38 8.40 19.85
C HIS A 161 14.32 8.35 21.37
N GLN A 162 13.43 7.53 21.94
CA GLN A 162 13.31 7.37 23.38
C GLN A 162 14.54 6.69 23.99
N THR A 163 15.18 5.79 23.25
CA THR A 163 16.38 5.07 23.71
C THR A 163 17.62 5.95 23.65
N ASP A 164 17.85 6.62 22.52
CA ASP A 164 18.99 7.53 22.33
C ASP A 164 18.60 8.65 21.36
N MET A 165 18.05 9.72 21.93
CA MET A 165 17.63 10.92 21.19
C MET A 165 18.75 11.45 20.30
N ARG A 166 19.97 11.57 20.81
CA ARG A 166 21.07 12.20 20.07
C ARG A 166 21.44 11.38 18.83
N LYS A 167 21.52 10.06 18.98
CA LYS A 167 21.82 9.15 17.87
C LYS A 167 20.68 9.13 16.85
N ASP A 168 19.43 9.10 17.30
CA ASP A 168 18.27 9.20 16.43
C ASP A 168 18.32 10.48 15.58
N LEU A 169 18.55 11.65 16.20
CA LEU A 169 18.64 12.92 15.48
C LEU A 169 19.76 12.95 14.43
N GLN A 170 20.90 12.32 14.70
CA GLN A 170 22.00 12.21 13.73
C GLN A 170 21.62 11.32 12.55
N ASN A 171 20.92 10.20 12.81
CA ASN A 171 20.52 9.25 11.79
C ASN A 171 19.36 9.75 10.92
N ARG A 172 18.62 10.78 11.34
CA ARG A 172 17.61 11.47 10.51
C ARG A 172 18.18 12.22 9.29
N SER A 173 19.48 12.11 9.02
CA SER A 173 20.09 12.49 7.74
C SER A 173 19.96 11.40 6.66
N ASP A 174 19.59 10.18 7.06
CA ASP A 174 19.51 9.00 6.19
C ASP A 174 18.04 8.56 5.94
N PRO A 175 17.54 8.61 4.68
CA PRO A 175 16.19 8.15 4.35
C PRO A 175 15.99 6.66 4.57
N VAL A 176 17.05 5.83 4.55
CA VAL A 176 16.97 4.40 4.88
C VAL A 176 16.55 4.24 6.35
N TYR A 177 17.20 4.99 7.24
CA TYR A 177 16.86 5.02 8.65
C TYR A 177 15.44 5.56 8.89
N ILE A 178 15.10 6.70 8.27
CA ILE A 178 13.77 7.33 8.43
C ILE A 178 12.66 6.37 7.98
N GLY A 179 12.80 5.75 6.80
CA GLY A 179 11.82 4.80 6.29
C GLY A 179 11.60 3.63 7.23
N ARG A 180 12.69 3.09 7.80
CA ARG A 180 12.64 1.96 8.74
C ARG A 180 12.07 2.31 10.12
N VAL A 181 12.23 3.55 10.59
CA VAL A 181 11.54 4.03 11.81
C VAL A 181 10.05 4.21 11.54
N ILE A 182 9.69 4.78 10.39
CA ILE A 182 8.29 5.03 10.03
C ILE A 182 7.53 3.72 9.79
N SER A 183 8.13 2.71 9.14
CA SER A 183 7.46 1.41 8.96
C SER A 183 7.11 0.75 10.30
N ALA A 184 7.93 0.94 11.33
CA ALA A 184 7.59 0.54 12.70
C ALA A 184 6.48 1.41 13.29
N MET A 185 6.65 2.73 13.28
CA MET A 185 5.77 3.68 13.98
C MET A 185 4.38 3.84 13.38
N VAL A 186 4.15 3.43 12.13
CA VAL A 186 2.82 3.49 11.52
C VAL A 186 1.90 2.40 12.10
N ASN A 187 2.44 1.27 12.56
CA ASN A 187 1.69 0.27 13.33
C ASN A 187 1.97 0.38 14.84
N SER A 188 1.07 -0.14 15.68
CA SER A 188 1.12 0.05 17.13
C SER A 188 1.54 -1.21 17.93
N ASN A 189 2.16 -2.20 17.28
CA ASN A 189 2.35 -3.51 17.92
C ASN A 189 3.43 -3.52 19.00
N ASP A 190 4.46 -2.69 18.88
CA ASP A 190 5.58 -2.67 19.82
C ASP A 190 5.63 -1.38 20.69
N ASP A 191 4.84 -0.36 20.36
CA ASP A 191 4.95 0.98 20.97
C ASP A 191 3.68 1.86 20.81
N LYS A 192 3.85 3.18 20.78
CA LYS A 192 2.78 4.19 20.61
C LYS A 192 2.49 4.51 19.15
N GLY A 193 2.70 3.58 18.21
CA GLY A 193 2.48 3.84 16.80
C GLY A 193 1.03 4.19 16.42
N VAL A 194 0.85 4.59 15.15
CA VAL A 194 -0.35 5.30 14.70
C VAL A 194 -1.60 4.41 14.68
N LEU A 195 -1.53 3.24 14.05
CA LEU A 195 -2.70 2.40 13.76
C LEU A 195 -2.66 1.07 14.50
N MET A 196 -3.83 0.63 14.98
CA MET A 196 -4.04 -0.74 15.47
C MET A 196 -4.64 -1.60 14.36
N GLY A 197 -3.95 -2.69 14.01
CA GLY A 197 -4.40 -3.64 13.00
C GLY A 197 -5.56 -4.49 13.48
N ASN A 198 -6.56 -4.74 12.62
CA ASN A 198 -7.65 -5.67 12.91
C ASN A 198 -8.18 -6.33 11.64
N TRP A 199 -8.19 -7.67 11.64
CA TRP A 199 -8.68 -8.54 10.55
C TRP A 199 -9.63 -9.61 11.12
N SER A 200 -10.45 -9.25 12.09
CA SER A 200 -11.42 -10.18 12.70
C SER A 200 -12.81 -10.10 12.07
N GLY A 201 -13.07 -9.07 11.25
CA GLY A 201 -14.40 -8.71 10.77
C GLY A 201 -15.26 -7.95 11.79
N ASP A 202 -14.87 -7.92 13.08
CA ASP A 202 -15.54 -7.11 14.11
C ASP A 202 -14.75 -5.83 14.39
N TYR A 203 -15.37 -4.69 14.06
CA TYR A 203 -14.80 -3.37 14.24
C TYR A 203 -15.57 -2.52 15.26
N SER A 204 -16.44 -3.10 16.08
CA SER A 204 -17.29 -2.40 17.06
C SER A 204 -16.52 -1.45 18.01
N GLY A 205 -15.26 -1.75 18.30
CA GLY A 205 -14.38 -0.92 19.12
C GLY A 205 -13.65 0.23 18.40
N GLY A 206 -13.94 0.50 17.12
CA GLY A 206 -13.25 1.50 16.32
C GLY A 206 -13.94 1.80 14.98
N VAL A 207 -13.17 2.32 14.03
CA VAL A 207 -13.61 2.56 12.66
C VAL A 207 -13.30 1.32 11.83
N ASN A 208 -14.27 0.88 11.00
CA ASN A 208 -14.02 -0.17 10.01
C ASN A 208 -12.91 0.31 9.04
N PRO A 209 -11.82 -0.45 8.84
CA PRO A 209 -10.73 -0.08 7.94
C PRO A 209 -11.17 0.39 6.55
N SER A 210 -12.27 -0.18 6.03
CA SER A 210 -12.83 0.14 4.72
C SER A 210 -13.74 1.38 4.73
N GLN A 211 -13.90 2.09 5.86
CA GLN A 211 -14.55 3.41 5.91
C GLN A 211 -13.56 4.58 5.77
N TRP A 212 -12.26 4.34 5.94
CA TRP A 212 -11.27 5.41 5.80
C TRP A 212 -11.14 5.86 4.34
N SER A 213 -11.16 7.17 4.11
CA SER A 213 -10.97 7.78 2.79
C SER A 213 -9.69 8.62 2.70
N GLY A 214 -9.00 8.87 3.81
CA GLY A 214 -7.79 9.68 3.84
C GLY A 214 -6.94 9.52 5.08
N SER A 215 -5.65 9.85 4.94
CA SER A 215 -4.62 9.66 5.98
C SER A 215 -4.60 10.78 7.01
N ALA A 216 -4.94 12.03 6.60
CA ALA A 216 -4.91 13.18 7.50
C ALA A 216 -5.85 13.01 8.70
N ASP A 217 -7.06 12.48 8.48
CA ASP A 217 -8.02 12.18 9.54
C ASP A 217 -7.47 11.19 10.57
N ILE A 218 -6.76 10.16 10.11
CA ILE A 218 -6.15 9.15 10.98
C ILE A 218 -5.04 9.80 11.82
N LEU A 219 -4.15 10.57 11.19
CA LEU A 219 -3.04 11.25 11.87
C LEU A 219 -3.54 12.29 12.88
N LYS A 220 -4.55 13.10 12.51
CA LYS A 220 -5.19 14.07 13.43
C LYS A 220 -5.83 13.37 14.62
N LYS A 221 -6.60 12.29 14.40
CA LYS A 221 -7.18 11.47 15.49
C LYS A 221 -6.12 10.87 16.40
N TRP A 222 -5.00 10.40 15.85
CA TRP A 222 -3.88 9.91 16.64
C TRP A 222 -3.31 11.01 17.54
N ALA A 223 -3.10 12.21 17.01
CA ALA A 223 -2.61 13.35 17.80
C ALA A 223 -3.61 13.82 18.87
N GLU A 224 -4.89 13.97 18.52
CA GLU A 224 -5.98 14.37 19.42
C GLU A 224 -6.15 13.40 20.59
N SER A 225 -5.98 12.10 20.34
CA SER A 225 -6.05 11.05 21.35
C SER A 225 -4.79 10.91 22.21
N GLN A 226 -3.92 11.93 22.23
CA GLN A 226 -2.64 11.92 22.94
C GLN A 226 -1.72 10.78 22.47
N PHE A 227 -1.69 10.54 21.15
CA PHE A 227 -0.87 9.52 20.50
C PHE A 227 -1.20 8.09 20.95
N ARG A 228 -2.50 7.82 21.17
CA ARG A 228 -3.01 6.46 21.38
C ARG A 228 -3.36 5.83 20.04
N PRO A 229 -3.12 4.53 19.83
CA PRO A 229 -3.38 3.88 18.55
C PRO A 229 -4.81 4.07 18.04
N VAL A 230 -4.93 4.48 16.78
CA VAL A 230 -6.20 4.63 16.08
C VAL A 230 -6.72 3.27 15.65
N LYS A 231 -7.97 2.98 16.03
CA LYS A 231 -8.67 1.74 15.70
C LYS A 231 -9.61 1.97 14.51
N TYR A 232 -9.57 1.20 13.43
CA TYR A 232 -8.61 0.16 13.06
C TYR A 232 -8.02 0.42 11.66
N GLY A 233 -6.91 -0.26 11.35
CA GLY A 233 -6.27 -0.27 10.04
C GLY A 233 -6.06 -1.67 9.48
N GLN A 234 -5.93 -1.75 8.16
CA GLN A 234 -5.49 -2.92 7.39
C GLN A 234 -4.42 -2.49 6.39
N CYS A 235 -3.82 -3.43 5.63
CA CYS A 235 -2.57 -3.16 4.88
C CYS A 235 -2.63 -1.89 4.01
N TRP A 236 -3.72 -1.66 3.27
CA TRP A 236 -3.86 -0.44 2.45
C TRP A 236 -3.95 0.85 3.27
N VAL A 237 -4.51 0.79 4.48
CA VAL A 237 -4.57 1.93 5.41
C VAL A 237 -3.18 2.21 5.97
N PHE A 238 -2.44 1.18 6.38
CA PHE A 238 -1.05 1.33 6.83
C PHE A 238 -0.17 1.92 5.72
N ALA A 239 -0.23 1.36 4.52
CA ALA A 239 0.53 1.85 3.36
C ALA A 239 0.15 3.30 3.00
N ALA A 240 -1.14 3.65 3.04
CA ALA A 240 -1.56 5.01 2.70
C ALA A 240 -1.14 6.05 3.76
N VAL A 241 -1.22 5.72 5.05
CA VAL A 241 -0.68 6.58 6.13
C VAL A 241 0.84 6.70 6.01
N MET A 242 1.54 5.60 5.78
CA MET A 242 2.99 5.62 5.56
C MET A 242 3.37 6.50 4.37
N CYS A 243 2.66 6.39 3.25
CA CYS A 243 2.86 7.23 2.07
C CYS A 243 2.69 8.72 2.41
N THR A 244 1.65 9.10 3.15
CA THR A 244 1.44 10.48 3.62
C THR A 244 2.61 10.98 4.45
N VAL A 245 3.06 10.20 5.45
CA VAL A 245 4.18 10.60 6.33
C VAL A 245 5.47 10.76 5.52
N MET A 246 5.80 9.80 4.65
CA MET A 246 7.00 9.87 3.82
C MET A 246 6.97 11.06 2.86
N ARG A 247 5.83 11.34 2.21
CA ARG A 247 5.64 12.52 1.34
C ARG A 247 5.75 13.83 2.11
N ALA A 248 5.14 13.92 3.29
CA ALA A 248 5.22 15.10 4.16
C ALA A 248 6.68 15.42 4.56
N LEU A 249 7.49 14.38 4.78
CA LEU A 249 8.92 14.52 5.10
C LEU A 249 9.80 14.78 3.87
N GLY A 250 9.24 14.79 2.66
CA GLY A 250 9.94 15.05 1.40
C GLY A 250 10.58 13.83 0.74
N ILE A 251 10.23 12.61 1.16
CA ILE A 251 10.72 11.37 0.56
C ILE A 251 9.75 10.91 -0.54
N PRO A 252 10.18 10.86 -1.82
CA PRO A 252 9.29 10.44 -2.92
C PRO A 252 8.77 9.03 -2.69
N THR A 253 7.45 8.87 -2.59
CA THR A 253 6.83 7.61 -2.18
C THR A 253 5.55 7.31 -2.97
N ARG A 254 5.36 6.04 -3.35
CA ARG A 254 4.15 5.53 -4.04
C ARG A 254 3.59 4.32 -3.31
N VAL A 255 2.27 4.15 -3.35
CA VAL A 255 1.59 2.98 -2.78
C VAL A 255 1.54 1.87 -3.83
N ILE A 256 1.90 0.65 -3.43
CA ILE A 256 1.97 -0.53 -4.28
C ILE A 256 0.96 -1.56 -3.81
N THR A 257 0.26 -2.19 -4.74
CA THR A 257 -0.60 -3.35 -4.48
C THR A 257 -0.04 -4.57 -5.18
N ASN A 258 0.23 -5.62 -4.42
CA ASN A 258 0.62 -6.94 -4.91
C ASN A 258 -0.58 -7.89 -4.82
N PHE A 259 -1.06 -8.39 -5.95
CA PHE A 259 -2.15 -9.37 -5.98
C PHE A 259 -1.61 -10.79 -5.88
N ASN A 260 -2.34 -11.64 -5.14
CA ASN A 260 -1.86 -12.96 -4.69
C ASN A 260 -0.52 -12.85 -3.95
N SER A 261 -0.47 -11.99 -2.92
CA SER A 261 0.73 -11.81 -2.11
C SER A 261 0.91 -12.99 -1.17
N ALA A 262 2.05 -13.66 -1.23
CA ALA A 262 2.34 -14.72 -0.28
C ALA A 262 2.66 -14.12 1.09
N HIS A 263 2.19 -14.77 2.15
CA HIS A 263 2.62 -14.51 3.51
C HIS A 263 3.24 -15.81 4.04
N ASP A 264 4.55 -15.91 3.83
CA ASP A 264 5.41 -17.03 4.23
C ASP A 264 5.88 -16.83 5.67
N THR A 265 5.47 -17.74 6.56
CA THR A 265 5.73 -17.63 8.01
C THR A 265 6.94 -18.44 8.48
N ASP A 266 7.48 -19.32 7.64
CA ASP A 266 8.64 -20.17 7.99
C ASP A 266 9.89 -19.86 7.16
N GLY A 267 9.77 -19.00 6.14
CA GLY A 267 10.87 -18.48 5.33
C GLY A 267 11.40 -19.46 4.31
N ASN A 268 10.65 -20.51 3.97
CA ASN A 268 11.06 -21.53 3.00
C ASN A 268 10.74 -21.14 1.53
N MET A 269 10.04 -20.01 1.30
CA MET A 269 9.58 -19.49 0.01
C MET A 269 8.56 -20.38 -0.72
N VAL A 270 7.85 -21.23 0.01
CA VAL A 270 6.83 -22.16 -0.48
C VAL A 270 5.58 -22.04 0.39
N ILE A 271 4.45 -21.73 -0.24
CA ILE A 271 3.16 -21.68 0.43
C ILE A 271 2.43 -23.00 0.22
N GLU A 272 2.15 -23.72 1.31
CA GLU A 272 1.39 -24.96 1.26
C GLU A 272 -0.12 -24.72 1.46
N GLU A 273 -0.93 -25.11 0.48
CA GLU A 273 -2.39 -25.08 0.56
C GLU A 273 -2.96 -26.49 0.59
N TYR A 274 -3.82 -26.76 1.58
CA TYR A 274 -4.41 -28.07 1.80
C TYR A 274 -5.87 -28.07 1.38
N TYR A 275 -6.31 -29.08 0.63
CA TYR A 275 -7.69 -29.30 0.24
C TYR A 275 -8.11 -30.73 0.60
N ASN A 276 -9.39 -30.94 0.91
CA ASN A 276 -9.95 -32.29 0.99
C ASN A 276 -10.31 -32.82 -0.41
N GLU A 277 -10.72 -34.09 -0.48
CA GLU A 277 -11.12 -34.74 -1.72
C GLU A 277 -12.37 -34.13 -2.40
N MET A 278 -13.11 -33.29 -1.69
CA MET A 278 -14.31 -32.60 -2.20
C MET A 278 -14.03 -31.16 -2.64
N GLY A 279 -12.78 -30.69 -2.58
CA GLY A 279 -12.39 -29.33 -2.98
C GLY A 279 -12.52 -28.27 -1.87
N LYS A 280 -12.83 -28.65 -0.64
CA LYS A 280 -12.82 -27.73 0.50
C LYS A 280 -11.38 -27.43 0.92
N LYS A 281 -10.97 -26.16 0.90
CA LYS A 281 -9.69 -25.69 1.46
C LYS A 281 -9.70 -25.82 2.97
N LEU A 282 -8.61 -26.35 3.51
CA LEU A 282 -8.40 -26.67 4.92
C LEU A 282 -7.38 -25.72 5.52
N SER A 283 -7.67 -25.19 6.71
CA SER A 283 -6.77 -24.27 7.42
C SER A 283 -5.70 -25.03 8.21
N MET A 284 -4.81 -25.74 7.50
CA MET A 284 -3.76 -26.57 8.10
C MET A 284 -2.37 -25.93 8.11
N SER A 285 -2.10 -24.97 7.23
CA SER A 285 -0.88 -24.13 7.29
C SER A 285 -1.19 -22.78 7.95
N LYS A 286 -0.17 -22.18 8.55
CA LYS A 286 -0.16 -20.77 8.96
C LYS A 286 0.13 -19.85 7.78
N ASP A 287 0.80 -20.37 6.76
CA ASP A 287 1.04 -19.65 5.52
C ASP A 287 -0.29 -19.38 4.82
N SER A 288 -0.31 -18.28 4.09
CA SER A 288 -1.50 -17.88 3.35
C SER A 288 -1.14 -17.08 2.12
N ILE A 289 -1.98 -17.17 1.10
CA ILE A 289 -1.95 -16.23 -0.01
C ILE A 289 -3.01 -15.19 0.27
N TRP A 290 -2.56 -13.96 0.48
CA TRP A 290 -3.42 -12.80 0.57
C TRP A 290 -3.85 -12.44 -0.85
N ASN A 291 -5.14 -12.23 -1.05
CA ASN A 291 -5.67 -11.91 -2.37
C ASN A 291 -5.08 -10.62 -2.94
N PHE A 292 -4.82 -9.67 -2.06
CA PHE A 292 -3.95 -8.55 -2.31
C PHE A 292 -3.26 -8.15 -1.02
N HIS A 293 -2.09 -7.54 -1.15
CA HIS A 293 -1.37 -6.88 -0.07
C HIS A 293 -0.85 -5.55 -0.55
N VAL A 294 -0.72 -4.58 0.36
CA VAL A 294 -0.41 -3.20 0.00
C VAL A 294 0.71 -2.69 0.89
N TRP A 295 1.77 -2.17 0.26
CA TRP A 295 2.93 -1.55 0.89
C TRP A 295 3.27 -0.23 0.19
N VAL A 296 4.39 0.40 0.57
CA VAL A 296 4.91 1.56 -0.16
C VAL A 296 6.28 1.30 -0.76
N GLU A 297 6.56 1.99 -1.86
CA GLU A 297 7.92 2.14 -2.36
C GLU A 297 8.38 3.57 -2.17
N SER A 298 9.57 3.74 -1.58
CA SER A 298 10.21 5.05 -1.45
C SER A 298 11.50 5.11 -2.27
N TRP A 299 11.69 6.20 -3.00
CA TRP A 299 12.86 6.39 -3.84
C TRP A 299 14.04 6.89 -3.01
N MET A 300 15.10 6.09 -2.90
CA MET A 300 16.32 6.48 -2.19
C MET A 300 17.56 5.72 -2.70
N LYS A 301 18.74 6.22 -2.36
CA LYS A 301 20.03 5.54 -2.52
C LYS A 301 20.21 4.50 -1.41
N ARG A 302 21.01 3.47 -1.70
CA ARG A 302 21.38 2.39 -0.78
C ARG A 302 22.89 2.26 -0.64
N PRO A 303 23.59 3.27 -0.07
CA PRO A 303 25.04 3.22 0.09
C PRO A 303 25.49 2.02 0.95
N ASP A 304 24.61 1.52 1.82
CA ASP A 304 24.77 0.32 2.63
C ASP A 304 24.83 -0.99 1.81
N LEU A 305 24.26 -1.02 0.60
CA LEU A 305 24.31 -2.17 -0.31
C LEU A 305 25.34 -2.02 -1.45
N GLY A 306 26.04 -0.89 -1.51
CA GLY A 306 26.94 -0.54 -2.61
C GLY A 306 26.22 0.04 -3.84
N GLN A 307 26.91 0.04 -4.98
CA GLN A 307 26.40 0.65 -6.20
C GLN A 307 25.35 -0.23 -6.89
N GLY A 308 24.32 0.41 -7.43
CA GLY A 308 23.32 -0.24 -8.27
C GLY A 308 22.07 -0.70 -7.54
N TYR A 309 21.88 -0.38 -6.26
CA TYR A 309 20.61 -0.63 -5.54
C TYR A 309 19.82 0.65 -5.22
N GLU A 310 20.26 1.80 -5.72
CA GLU A 310 19.48 3.03 -5.73
C GLU A 310 18.18 2.90 -6.53
N GLY A 311 17.17 3.66 -6.13
CA GLY A 311 15.85 3.66 -6.75
C GLY A 311 14.76 3.29 -5.76
N TRP A 312 13.75 2.56 -6.21
CA TRP A 312 12.61 2.15 -5.39
C TRP A 312 13.00 1.10 -4.34
N GLN A 313 12.60 1.38 -3.09
CA GLN A 313 12.76 0.50 -1.96
C GLN A 313 11.40 0.18 -1.34
N VAL A 314 11.08 -1.10 -1.19
CA VAL A 314 9.88 -1.58 -0.51
C VAL A 314 10.01 -1.30 0.98
N LEU A 315 8.98 -0.67 1.53
CA LEU A 315 8.77 -0.49 2.96
C LEU A 315 7.33 -0.91 3.26
N ASP A 316 7.17 -1.76 4.26
CA ASP A 316 5.85 -2.23 4.66
C ASP A 316 5.65 -1.98 6.17
N ALA A 317 4.59 -1.21 6.45
CA ALA A 317 4.16 -0.88 7.80
C ALA A 317 3.12 -1.87 8.35
N THR A 318 2.69 -2.84 7.54
CA THR A 318 1.79 -3.90 7.98
C THR A 318 2.55 -4.84 8.91
N PRO A 319 2.05 -5.10 10.12
CA PRO A 319 2.75 -5.92 11.12
C PRO A 319 2.61 -7.42 10.81
N GLN A 320 3.35 -7.89 9.81
CA GLN A 320 3.41 -9.29 9.42
C GLN A 320 4.53 -10.02 10.19
N GLU A 321 5.79 -9.68 9.88
CA GLU A 321 6.96 -10.31 10.47
C GLU A 321 7.82 -9.32 11.29
N LYS A 322 8.56 -9.86 12.26
CA LYS A 322 9.47 -9.06 13.08
C LYS A 322 10.86 -9.00 12.45
N SER A 323 11.35 -7.78 12.20
CA SER A 323 12.72 -7.53 11.74
C SER A 323 13.58 -6.90 12.84
N ALA A 324 14.55 -7.69 13.34
CA ALA A 324 15.35 -7.39 14.53
C ALA A 324 14.48 -7.10 15.78
N GLY A 325 13.49 -7.95 16.02
CA GLY A 325 12.64 -7.92 17.23
C GLY A 325 11.45 -6.97 17.20
N MET A 326 11.27 -6.20 16.12
CA MET A 326 10.24 -5.16 15.96
C MET A 326 9.43 -5.40 14.68
N PHE A 327 8.12 -5.15 14.71
CA PHE A 327 7.23 -5.19 13.56
C PHE A 327 7.51 -4.02 12.62
N ARG A 328 8.43 -4.26 11.69
CA ARG A 328 8.87 -3.33 10.65
C ARG A 328 9.42 -4.14 9.49
N CYS A 329 9.23 -3.64 8.27
CA CYS A 329 9.77 -4.26 7.08
C CYS A 329 10.41 -3.20 6.17
N GLY A 330 11.57 -3.55 5.60
CA GLY A 330 12.32 -2.75 4.65
C GLY A 330 13.25 -1.69 5.28
N PRO A 331 13.94 -0.89 4.46
CA PRO A 331 13.79 -0.81 3.00
C PRO A 331 14.45 -1.99 2.26
N ALA A 332 13.65 -2.73 1.47
CA ALA A 332 14.13 -3.79 0.59
C ALA A 332 14.26 -3.26 -0.84
N ALA A 333 15.45 -3.36 -1.45
CA ALA A 333 15.64 -2.82 -2.80
C ALA A 333 14.83 -3.63 -3.82
N VAL A 334 13.94 -2.98 -4.59
CA VAL A 334 13.17 -3.64 -5.66
C VAL A 334 14.10 -4.34 -6.65
N LYS A 335 15.25 -3.72 -6.93
CA LYS A 335 16.30 -4.31 -7.77
C LYS A 335 16.94 -5.57 -7.16
N ALA A 336 17.10 -5.65 -5.84
CA ALA A 336 17.58 -6.87 -5.18
C ALA A 336 16.55 -8.00 -5.29
N ILE A 337 15.26 -7.69 -5.13
CA ILE A 337 14.16 -8.64 -5.33
C ILE A 337 14.16 -9.18 -6.77
N TYR A 338 14.23 -8.29 -7.77
CA TYR A 338 14.31 -8.67 -9.19
C TYR A 338 15.54 -9.53 -9.51
N GLN A 339 16.68 -9.20 -8.91
CA GLN A 339 17.95 -9.92 -9.11
C GLN A 339 18.09 -11.17 -8.22
N GLN A 340 17.06 -11.50 -7.43
CA GLN A 340 17.03 -12.66 -6.52
C GLN A 340 18.18 -12.63 -5.48
N LYS A 341 18.56 -11.43 -5.03
CA LYS A 341 19.60 -11.19 -4.02
C LYS A 341 19.02 -11.24 -2.61
N VAL A 342 18.48 -12.40 -2.25
CA VAL A 342 17.74 -12.60 -0.99
C VAL A 342 18.59 -12.35 0.25
N GLU A 343 19.92 -12.46 0.17
CA GLU A 343 20.84 -12.14 1.26
C GLU A 343 20.96 -10.64 1.57
N ALA A 344 20.46 -9.76 0.69
CA ALA A 344 20.59 -8.32 0.86
C ALA A 344 19.70 -7.79 1.99
N GLN A 345 20.22 -6.79 2.71
CA GLN A 345 19.43 -6.04 3.68
C GLN A 345 18.52 -5.03 2.97
N TYR A 346 17.38 -4.62 3.52
CA TYR A 346 16.70 -5.18 4.68
C TYR A 346 15.53 -6.04 4.20
N ASP A 347 15.27 -7.14 4.89
CA ASP A 347 14.04 -7.93 4.73
C ASP A 347 13.75 -8.44 3.30
N VAL A 348 14.77 -8.49 2.44
CA VAL A 348 14.65 -8.96 1.05
C VAL A 348 14.14 -10.41 0.95
N PRO A 349 14.52 -11.38 1.80
CA PRO A 349 13.96 -12.73 1.73
C PRO A 349 12.43 -12.74 1.86
N PHE A 350 11.92 -11.96 2.82
CA PHE A 350 10.49 -11.87 3.10
C PHE A 350 9.76 -11.26 1.90
N VAL A 351 10.18 -10.06 1.47
CA VAL A 351 9.55 -9.37 0.33
C VAL A 351 9.68 -10.18 -0.97
N TYR A 352 10.79 -10.92 -1.15
CA TYR A 352 10.95 -11.81 -2.29
C TYR A 352 9.91 -12.94 -2.26
N ALA A 353 9.68 -13.58 -1.12
CA ALA A 353 8.64 -14.60 -0.96
C ALA A 353 7.26 -14.02 -1.30
N GLU A 354 6.94 -12.81 -0.85
CA GLU A 354 5.64 -12.15 -1.11
C GLU A 354 5.28 -12.07 -2.61
N VAL A 355 6.27 -11.98 -3.50
CA VAL A 355 6.06 -11.83 -4.96
C VAL A 355 6.48 -13.05 -5.80
N ASN A 356 7.25 -13.99 -5.25
CA ASN A 356 7.83 -15.13 -5.98
C ASN A 356 7.67 -16.50 -5.30
N ALA A 357 6.99 -16.63 -4.15
CA ALA A 357 6.84 -17.93 -3.50
C ALA A 357 6.13 -18.96 -4.40
N ASP A 358 6.60 -20.20 -4.36
CA ASP A 358 5.96 -21.32 -5.04
C ASP A 358 4.71 -21.74 -4.24
N VAL A 359 3.60 -22.07 -4.92
CA VAL A 359 2.39 -22.54 -4.25
C VAL A 359 2.26 -24.04 -4.42
N ARG A 360 2.40 -24.78 -3.32
CA ARG A 360 2.23 -26.22 -3.28
C ARG A 360 0.81 -26.54 -2.82
N THR A 361 -0.02 -27.02 -3.74
CA THR A 361 -1.38 -27.47 -3.43
C THR A 361 -1.40 -28.97 -3.16
N ILE A 362 -1.99 -29.39 -2.04
CA ILE A 362 -2.01 -30.76 -1.55
C ILE A 362 -3.45 -31.19 -1.31
N ILE A 363 -3.89 -32.26 -1.97
CA ILE A 363 -5.17 -32.90 -1.66
C ILE A 363 -4.93 -33.97 -0.60
N ILE A 364 -5.67 -33.94 0.49
CA ILE A 364 -5.53 -34.89 1.60
C ILE A 364 -6.85 -35.57 1.95
N LYS A 365 -6.75 -36.79 2.46
CA LYS A 365 -7.86 -37.54 3.07
C LYS A 365 -7.31 -38.44 4.16
N ASP A 366 -7.92 -38.43 5.34
CA ASP A 366 -7.50 -39.26 6.49
C ASP A 366 -5.98 -39.15 6.80
N LYS A 367 -5.45 -37.93 6.73
CA LYS A 367 -4.02 -37.59 6.90
C LYS A 367 -3.08 -38.22 5.85
N LYS A 368 -3.60 -38.79 4.77
CA LYS A 368 -2.82 -39.26 3.62
C LYS A 368 -2.88 -38.22 2.50
N VAL A 369 -1.75 -38.00 1.84
CA VAL A 369 -1.66 -37.17 0.64
C VAL A 369 -2.19 -37.97 -0.55
N LEU A 370 -3.20 -37.43 -1.23
CA LEU A 370 -3.80 -38.01 -2.43
C LEU A 370 -3.18 -37.44 -3.71
N SER A 371 -2.84 -36.16 -3.72
CA SER A 371 -2.11 -35.54 -4.83
C SER A 371 -1.36 -34.29 -4.37
N THR A 372 -0.39 -33.87 -5.18
CA THR A 372 0.39 -32.65 -4.96
C THR A 372 0.68 -31.98 -6.29
N SER A 373 0.50 -30.66 -6.35
CA SER A 373 0.87 -29.84 -7.50
C SER A 373 1.63 -28.60 -7.05
N ILE A 374 2.53 -28.11 -7.89
CA ILE A 374 3.29 -26.88 -7.64
C ILE A 374 2.95 -25.85 -8.73
N ASP A 375 2.62 -24.63 -8.31
CA ASP A 375 2.35 -23.48 -9.15
C ASP A 375 3.35 -22.37 -8.82
N LYS A 376 4.24 -22.09 -9.78
CA LYS A 376 5.34 -21.11 -9.63
C LYS A 376 4.96 -19.69 -10.06
N LYS A 377 3.72 -19.50 -10.52
CA LYS A 377 3.29 -18.25 -11.19
C LYS A 377 2.12 -17.57 -10.50
N ARG A 378 1.46 -18.25 -9.57
CA ARG A 378 0.29 -17.72 -8.84
C ARG A 378 0.61 -16.50 -8.01
N VAL A 379 1.72 -16.53 -7.28
CA VAL A 379 2.11 -15.45 -6.35
C VAL A 379 2.58 -14.24 -7.13
N GLY A 380 2.20 -13.05 -6.67
CA GLY A 380 2.50 -11.78 -7.31
C GLY A 380 1.99 -11.66 -8.75
N ALA A 381 0.77 -12.12 -9.02
CA ALA A 381 0.20 -12.22 -10.38
C ALA A 381 0.04 -10.85 -11.08
N LEU A 382 -0.02 -9.77 -10.31
CA LEU A 382 -0.04 -8.38 -10.76
C LEU A 382 0.47 -7.50 -9.62
N ILE A 383 1.42 -6.62 -9.92
CA ILE A 383 1.89 -5.58 -9.00
C ILE A 383 1.54 -4.23 -9.62
N ALA A 384 0.73 -3.44 -8.90
CA ALA A 384 0.09 -2.25 -9.43
C ALA A 384 0.38 -1.00 -8.59
N THR A 385 0.48 0.15 -9.25
CA THR A 385 0.55 1.49 -8.62
C THR A 385 -0.28 2.47 -9.43
N LYS A 386 -0.58 3.65 -8.86
CA LYS A 386 -1.15 4.77 -9.61
C LYS A 386 -0.13 5.26 -10.64
N ARG A 387 -0.58 5.46 -11.88
CA ARG A 387 0.22 6.02 -12.97
C ARG A 387 0.45 7.53 -12.73
N PRO A 388 1.69 8.02 -12.82
CA PRO A 388 1.98 9.45 -12.67
C PRO A 388 1.12 10.34 -13.56
N GLY A 389 0.57 11.41 -12.97
CA GLY A 389 -0.21 12.41 -13.70
C GLY A 389 -1.60 11.96 -14.17
N SER A 390 -2.08 10.77 -13.76
CA SER A 390 -3.42 10.28 -14.11
C SER A 390 -4.06 9.49 -12.96
N MET A 391 -5.37 9.25 -13.06
CA MET A 391 -6.14 8.38 -12.15
C MET A 391 -6.29 6.95 -12.71
N LEU A 392 -5.24 6.45 -13.37
CA LEU A 392 -5.19 5.13 -13.98
C LEU A 392 -4.18 4.22 -13.26
N MET A 393 -4.38 2.91 -13.42
CA MET A 393 -3.44 1.90 -12.94
C MET A 393 -2.21 1.80 -13.85
N GLN A 394 -1.05 1.55 -13.24
CA GLN A 394 0.19 1.16 -13.88
C GLN A 394 0.64 -0.19 -13.34
N ASP A 395 0.82 -1.16 -14.26
CA ASP A 395 1.39 -2.48 -13.96
C ASP A 395 2.92 -2.35 -13.90
N ILE A 396 3.50 -2.67 -12.75
CA ILE A 396 4.95 -2.64 -12.48
C ILE A 396 5.48 -4.05 -12.15
N THR A 397 4.74 -5.11 -12.47
CA THR A 397 5.13 -6.50 -12.15
C THR A 397 6.53 -6.85 -12.69
N SER A 398 6.88 -6.31 -13.86
CA SER A 398 8.19 -6.52 -14.48
C SER A 398 9.35 -5.87 -13.73
N GLU A 399 9.09 -4.92 -12.81
CA GLU A 399 10.12 -4.32 -11.95
C GLU A 399 10.55 -5.29 -10.82
N TYR A 400 9.68 -6.25 -10.46
CA TYR A 400 9.93 -7.22 -9.37
C TYR A 400 10.35 -8.60 -9.86
N LYS A 401 9.93 -9.01 -11.05
CA LYS A 401 10.24 -10.35 -11.58
C LYS A 401 10.35 -10.40 -13.09
N THR A 402 11.14 -11.37 -13.55
CA THR A 402 11.57 -11.55 -14.95
C THR A 402 10.54 -12.25 -15.83
N GLU A 403 9.46 -12.77 -15.26
CA GLU A 403 8.48 -13.57 -15.99
C GLU A 403 7.67 -12.71 -16.98
N LYS A 404 8.15 -12.65 -18.23
CA LYS A 404 7.39 -12.18 -19.40
C LYS A 404 6.22 -13.13 -19.70
N GLY A 405 5.15 -13.07 -18.92
CA GLY A 405 3.83 -13.34 -19.46
C GLY A 405 3.50 -12.25 -20.45
N LYS A 406 3.50 -12.53 -21.77
CA LYS A 406 3.13 -11.56 -22.82
C LYS A 406 1.70 -11.03 -22.57
N ARG A 407 1.54 -9.96 -21.79
CA ARG A 407 0.36 -9.10 -21.87
C ARG A 407 0.57 -8.16 -23.05
N LYS A 408 -0.05 -8.49 -24.19
CA LYS A 408 -0.15 -7.55 -25.31
C LYS A 408 -0.97 -6.34 -24.85
N SER A 409 -0.31 -5.19 -24.79
CA SER A 409 -0.76 -3.81 -25.08
C SER A 409 -2.11 -3.33 -24.56
N ASP A 410 -2.06 -2.22 -23.82
CA ASP A 410 -3.04 -1.12 -23.74
C ASP A 410 -4.38 -1.33 -24.47
N CYS A 411 -5.41 -1.70 -23.71
CA CYS A 411 -6.84 -1.48 -23.99
C CYS A 411 -7.62 -1.75 -22.68
N PRO A 412 -8.40 -0.81 -22.13
CA PRO A 412 -9.13 -1.05 -20.87
C PRO A 412 -10.38 -1.93 -21.02
N ASP A 413 -10.70 -2.42 -22.22
CA ASP A 413 -12.10 -2.80 -22.55
C ASP A 413 -12.27 -4.21 -23.13
N ARG A 414 -11.50 -5.19 -22.64
CA ARG A 414 -11.79 -6.60 -22.91
C ARG A 414 -11.86 -7.38 -21.62
N HIS A 415 -13.04 -7.95 -21.35
CA HIS A 415 -13.30 -8.99 -20.36
C HIS A 415 -12.23 -10.09 -20.46
N GLN A 416 -11.16 -9.94 -19.69
CA GLN A 416 -10.07 -10.89 -19.61
C GLN A 416 -10.53 -11.98 -18.65
N THR A 417 -11.22 -12.99 -19.19
CA THR A 417 -11.56 -14.19 -18.43
C THR A 417 -10.25 -14.87 -18.03
N SER A 418 -9.95 -14.87 -16.73
CA SER A 418 -8.83 -15.61 -16.14
C SER A 418 -9.05 -17.09 -16.43
N ARG A 419 -8.19 -17.69 -17.25
CA ARG A 419 -8.09 -19.15 -17.35
C ARG A 419 -6.94 -19.57 -16.47
N ILE A 420 -7.24 -20.21 -15.33
CA ILE A 420 -6.23 -20.82 -14.47
C ILE A 420 -6.12 -22.29 -14.88
N HIS A 421 -4.98 -22.65 -15.47
CA HIS A 421 -4.67 -24.03 -15.82
C HIS A 421 -4.07 -24.74 -14.60
N ALA A 422 -4.68 -25.85 -14.17
CA ALA A 422 -3.94 -26.80 -13.35
C ALA A 422 -2.90 -27.51 -14.24
N ASN A 423 -1.67 -27.65 -13.77
CA ASN A 423 -0.66 -28.48 -14.44
C ASN A 423 -1.23 -29.89 -14.64
N ALA A 424 -0.98 -30.47 -15.82
CA ALA A 424 -1.43 -31.81 -16.16
C ALA A 424 -1.13 -32.79 -15.01
N GLY A 425 -2.15 -33.51 -14.54
CA GLY A 425 -1.90 -34.66 -13.69
C GLY A 425 -0.98 -35.64 -14.43
N HIS A 426 -0.24 -36.46 -13.69
CA HIS A 426 0.67 -37.45 -14.28
C HIS A 426 -0.01 -38.40 -15.28
N HIS A 427 -1.34 -38.44 -15.35
CA HIS A 427 -2.16 -39.31 -16.20
C HIS A 427 -3.10 -38.56 -17.17
N GLY A 428 -2.78 -37.32 -17.56
CA GLY A 428 -3.37 -36.67 -18.74
C GLY A 428 -4.77 -36.06 -18.58
N ILE A 429 -5.34 -36.01 -17.37
CA ILE A 429 -6.51 -35.18 -17.10
C ILE A 429 -6.06 -33.77 -16.69
N GLU A 430 -6.67 -32.77 -17.31
CA GLU A 430 -6.51 -31.36 -16.95
C GLU A 430 -7.86 -30.77 -16.55
N VAL A 431 -7.84 -29.85 -15.58
CA VAL A 431 -9.02 -29.10 -15.15
C VAL A 431 -8.69 -27.63 -15.03
N SER A 432 -9.64 -26.77 -15.41
CA SER A 432 -9.56 -25.32 -15.22
C SER A 432 -10.92 -24.73 -14.85
N LEU A 433 -10.89 -23.60 -14.15
CA LEU A 433 -12.04 -22.76 -13.86
C LEU A 433 -12.01 -21.52 -14.76
N GLN A 434 -13.19 -21.08 -15.18
CA GLN A 434 -13.35 -19.84 -15.93
C GLN A 434 -14.62 -19.12 -15.47
N LEU A 435 -14.46 -18.00 -14.76
CA LEU A 435 -15.56 -17.07 -14.50
C LEU A 435 -16.10 -16.50 -15.83
N LEU A 436 -17.44 -16.51 -15.99
CA LEU A 436 -18.05 -15.97 -17.21
C LEU A 436 -18.06 -14.44 -17.24
N LYS A 437 -18.17 -13.82 -16.07
CA LYS A 437 -18.05 -12.38 -15.86
C LYS A 437 -17.48 -12.09 -14.46
N ALA A 438 -16.98 -10.87 -14.30
CA ALA A 438 -16.63 -10.33 -12.99
C ALA A 438 -17.83 -10.39 -12.05
N PRO A 439 -17.73 -11.05 -10.88
CA PRO A 439 -18.82 -11.11 -9.93
C PRO A 439 -19.15 -9.73 -9.36
N VAL A 440 -20.45 -9.41 -9.38
CA VAL A 440 -21.03 -8.20 -8.82
C VAL A 440 -22.13 -8.61 -7.85
N VAL A 441 -22.21 -7.91 -6.73
CA VAL A 441 -23.25 -8.14 -5.72
C VAL A 441 -24.65 -8.01 -6.32
N GLY A 442 -25.56 -8.89 -5.91
CA GLY A 442 -26.94 -8.95 -6.41
C GLY A 442 -27.15 -9.87 -7.60
N GLU A 443 -26.09 -10.34 -8.26
CA GLU A 443 -26.19 -11.21 -9.43
C GLU A 443 -25.90 -12.68 -9.08
N ASN A 444 -26.11 -13.62 -10.02
CA ASN A 444 -25.61 -14.98 -9.83
C ASN A 444 -24.14 -15.07 -10.29
N ILE A 445 -23.33 -15.88 -9.59
CA ILE A 445 -21.94 -16.12 -9.98
C ILE A 445 -21.94 -17.28 -10.98
N SER A 446 -21.73 -16.98 -12.26
CA SER A 446 -21.67 -17.99 -13.32
C SER A 446 -20.24 -18.30 -13.73
N PHE A 447 -19.91 -19.59 -13.82
CA PHE A 447 -18.58 -20.06 -14.19
C PHE A 447 -18.63 -21.39 -14.95
N ASN A 448 -17.55 -21.70 -15.65
CA ASN A 448 -17.34 -22.97 -16.32
C ASN A 448 -16.29 -23.80 -15.58
N VAL A 449 -16.55 -25.10 -15.47
CA VAL A 449 -15.54 -26.13 -15.20
C VAL A 449 -15.18 -26.76 -16.54
N ILE A 450 -13.92 -26.63 -16.95
CA ILE A 450 -13.41 -27.17 -18.22
C ILE A 450 -12.50 -28.35 -17.89
N ILE A 451 -12.86 -29.54 -18.38
CA ILE A 451 -12.14 -30.79 -18.15
C ILE A 451 -11.62 -31.29 -19.49
N THR A 452 -10.32 -31.56 -19.58
CA THR A 452 -9.70 -32.12 -20.78
C THR A 452 -9.14 -33.49 -20.48
N ASN A 453 -9.51 -34.48 -21.30
CA ASN A 453 -8.91 -35.81 -21.27
C ASN A 453 -7.87 -35.95 -22.39
N ASN A 454 -6.59 -35.80 -22.08
CA ASN A 454 -5.50 -35.97 -23.04
C ASN A 454 -5.10 -37.44 -23.28
N MET A 455 -5.88 -38.40 -22.77
CA MET A 455 -5.60 -39.82 -22.92
C MET A 455 -6.33 -40.41 -24.12
N ALA A 456 -5.76 -41.47 -24.70
CA ALA A 456 -6.35 -42.23 -25.80
C ALA A 456 -7.52 -43.14 -25.37
N ALA A 457 -7.86 -43.20 -24.08
CA ALA A 457 -8.92 -44.01 -23.51
C ALA A 457 -10.03 -43.13 -22.90
N PRO A 458 -11.31 -43.55 -22.97
CA PRO A 458 -12.39 -42.86 -22.28
C PRO A 458 -12.20 -42.96 -20.77
N LYS A 459 -12.70 -41.96 -20.03
CA LYS A 459 -12.60 -41.90 -18.58
C LYS A 459 -13.95 -41.67 -17.91
N LEU A 460 -14.11 -42.29 -16.75
CA LEU A 460 -15.20 -42.03 -15.82
C LEU A 460 -14.63 -41.24 -14.65
N LEU A 461 -15.14 -40.02 -14.47
CA LEU A 461 -14.62 -39.04 -13.54
C LEU A 461 -15.69 -38.66 -12.51
N LYS A 462 -15.29 -38.35 -11.28
CA LYS A 462 -16.15 -37.66 -10.31
C LYS A 462 -15.71 -36.21 -10.19
N LYS A 463 -16.64 -35.28 -10.34
CA LYS A 463 -16.42 -33.85 -10.19
C LYS A 463 -16.98 -33.39 -8.85
N HIS A 464 -16.16 -32.73 -8.05
CA HIS A 464 -16.59 -32.06 -6.82
C HIS A 464 -16.22 -30.58 -6.90
N VAL A 465 -17.21 -29.69 -6.79
CA VAL A 465 -17.01 -28.24 -6.75
C VAL A 465 -17.41 -27.72 -5.37
N ASN A 466 -16.59 -26.85 -4.80
CA ASN A 466 -16.80 -26.24 -3.50
C ASN A 466 -16.54 -24.74 -3.57
N ALA A 467 -17.43 -23.94 -2.98
CA ALA A 467 -17.23 -22.51 -2.81
C ALA A 467 -17.22 -22.15 -1.31
N GLN A 468 -16.20 -21.41 -0.89
CA GLN A 468 -16.00 -20.99 0.50
C GLN A 468 -15.86 -19.48 0.64
N ASN A 469 -16.32 -18.98 1.78
CA ASN A 469 -16.17 -17.59 2.19
C ASN A 469 -14.75 -17.35 2.69
N LYS A 470 -14.12 -16.27 2.24
CA LYS A 470 -12.75 -15.92 2.58
C LYS A 470 -12.62 -14.42 2.86
N GLU A 471 -11.87 -14.07 3.90
CA GLU A 471 -11.34 -12.71 4.08
C GLU A 471 -10.05 -12.57 3.27
N TYR A 472 -9.78 -11.39 2.72
CA TYR A 472 -8.69 -11.20 1.76
C TYR A 472 -7.30 -11.65 2.24
N ASN A 473 -7.06 -11.79 3.54
CA ASN A 473 -5.77 -12.09 4.15
C ASN A 473 -5.69 -13.45 4.89
N ARG A 474 -6.72 -14.29 4.86
CA ARG A 474 -6.78 -15.53 5.67
C ARG A 474 -7.34 -16.71 4.90
N ASN A 475 -7.13 -17.92 5.42
CA ASN A 475 -7.76 -19.12 4.86
C ASN A 475 -9.30 -19.04 4.95
N PRO A 476 -10.02 -19.67 4.00
CA PRO A 476 -11.49 -19.67 4.00
C PRO A 476 -12.08 -20.32 5.25
N THR A 477 -13.24 -19.82 5.70
CA THR A 477 -13.85 -20.23 6.96
C THR A 477 -14.92 -21.30 6.79
N GLY A 478 -15.80 -21.16 5.80
CA GLY A 478 -16.97 -22.02 5.64
C GLY A 478 -17.41 -22.18 4.19
N THR A 479 -17.89 -23.38 3.87
CA THR A 479 -18.53 -23.70 2.58
C THR A 479 -19.95 -23.14 2.57
N PHE A 480 -20.33 -22.47 1.49
CA PHE A 480 -21.68 -21.94 1.29
C PHE A 480 -22.38 -22.52 0.06
N TRP A 481 -21.64 -23.19 -0.83
CA TRP A 481 -22.18 -23.84 -2.01
C TRP A 481 -21.30 -25.00 -2.46
N GLU A 482 -21.92 -26.08 -2.95
CA GLU A 482 -21.26 -27.27 -3.50
C GLU A 482 -22.05 -27.85 -4.67
N ALA A 483 -21.35 -28.56 -5.57
CA ALA A 483 -21.96 -29.36 -6.62
C ALA A 483 -21.13 -30.63 -6.89
N HIS A 484 -21.81 -31.75 -7.16
CA HIS A 484 -21.18 -33.04 -7.39
C HIS A 484 -21.82 -33.77 -8.56
N ASP A 485 -21.01 -34.25 -9.50
CA ASP A 485 -21.50 -34.96 -10.69
C ASP A 485 -20.53 -36.04 -11.13
N ASP A 486 -21.05 -37.16 -11.64
CA ASP A 486 -20.28 -38.14 -12.39
C ASP A 486 -20.20 -37.72 -13.86
N VAL A 487 -19.00 -37.76 -14.44
CA VAL A 487 -18.71 -37.28 -15.78
C VAL A 487 -18.06 -38.39 -16.60
N LYS A 488 -18.64 -38.71 -17.75
CA LYS A 488 -18.00 -39.55 -18.76
C LYS A 488 -17.38 -38.66 -19.81
N ILE A 489 -16.10 -38.87 -20.11
CA ILE A 489 -15.36 -38.09 -21.10
C ILE A 489 -14.65 -39.03 -22.09
N ALA A 490 -14.78 -38.77 -23.37
CA ALA A 490 -14.17 -39.53 -24.44
C ALA A 490 -12.65 -39.26 -24.53
N PRO A 491 -11.89 -40.10 -25.26
CA PRO A 491 -10.48 -39.83 -25.55
C PRO A 491 -10.27 -38.48 -26.23
N ASN A 492 -9.25 -37.73 -25.83
CA ASN A 492 -8.88 -36.43 -26.42
C ASN A 492 -10.02 -35.39 -26.46
N GLU A 493 -11.04 -35.55 -25.60
CA GLU A 493 -12.18 -34.65 -25.51
C GLU A 493 -11.92 -33.54 -24.48
N THR A 494 -12.47 -32.35 -24.75
CA THR A 494 -12.60 -31.27 -23.77
C THR A 494 -14.07 -31.01 -23.50
N LEU A 495 -14.51 -31.24 -22.26
CA LEU A 495 -15.87 -31.00 -21.82
C LEU A 495 -15.95 -29.69 -21.01
N THR A 496 -16.95 -28.86 -21.30
CA THR A 496 -17.24 -27.64 -20.54
C THR A 496 -18.57 -27.78 -19.83
N ILE A 497 -18.55 -27.68 -18.50
CA ILE A 497 -19.75 -27.78 -17.65
C ILE A 497 -20.00 -26.43 -17.01
N LYS A 498 -21.17 -25.84 -17.29
CA LYS A 498 -21.58 -24.54 -16.72
C LYS A 498 -22.20 -24.73 -15.34
N HIS A 499 -21.81 -23.88 -14.40
CA HIS A 499 -22.37 -23.78 -13.05
C HIS A 499 -22.81 -22.36 -12.75
N GLU A 500 -23.72 -22.25 -11.79
CA GLU A 500 -24.25 -20.97 -11.32
C GLU A 500 -24.50 -21.02 -9.81
N ILE A 501 -23.85 -20.12 -9.08
CA ILE A 501 -24.10 -19.92 -7.65
C ILE A 501 -25.15 -18.81 -7.52
N PRO A 502 -26.35 -19.12 -7.00
CA PRO A 502 -27.41 -18.14 -6.92
C PRO A 502 -27.10 -17.08 -5.85
N PHE A 503 -27.53 -15.84 -6.07
CA PHE A 503 -27.32 -14.70 -5.15
C PHE A 503 -27.70 -15.03 -3.70
N ASN A 504 -28.83 -15.71 -3.50
CA ASN A 504 -29.32 -16.09 -2.18
C ASN A 504 -28.37 -17.01 -1.40
N ALA A 505 -27.48 -17.75 -2.06
CA ALA A 505 -26.51 -18.63 -1.42
C ALA A 505 -25.40 -17.84 -0.71
N TYR A 506 -25.11 -16.62 -1.17
CA TYR A 506 -23.99 -15.82 -0.66
C TYR A 506 -24.39 -14.45 -0.09
N MET A 507 -25.62 -13.97 -0.31
CA MET A 507 -26.10 -12.65 0.11
C MET A 507 -25.91 -12.31 1.60
N LEU A 508 -26.05 -13.29 2.52
CA LEU A 508 -25.93 -13.06 3.96
C LEU A 508 -24.48 -12.83 4.43
N LYS A 509 -23.51 -12.95 3.53
CA LYS A 509 -22.08 -12.90 3.82
C LYS A 509 -21.39 -11.67 3.22
N GLU A 510 -22.14 -10.85 2.48
CA GLU A 510 -21.64 -9.67 1.75
C GLU A 510 -21.55 -8.39 2.57
N ALA A 511 -22.00 -8.40 3.83
CA ALA A 511 -22.05 -7.20 4.67
C ALA A 511 -20.66 -6.62 5.03
N VAL A 512 -19.58 -7.23 4.57
CA VAL A 512 -18.20 -6.84 4.85
C VAL A 512 -17.52 -6.45 3.53
N GLU A 513 -17.11 -5.18 3.41
CA GLU A 513 -16.24 -4.75 2.31
C GLU A 513 -14.97 -5.61 2.29
N ASP A 514 -14.47 -5.94 1.09
CA ASP A 514 -13.28 -6.80 0.85
C ASP A 514 -13.49 -8.31 1.06
N TYR A 515 -14.74 -8.75 0.94
CA TYR A 515 -15.12 -10.16 0.88
C TYR A 515 -14.59 -10.88 -0.38
N MET A 516 -14.04 -12.09 -0.20
CA MET A 516 -13.53 -12.95 -1.26
C MET A 516 -14.25 -14.30 -1.26
N VAL A 517 -14.29 -14.93 -2.43
CA VAL A 517 -14.75 -16.31 -2.63
C VAL A 517 -13.55 -17.15 -3.03
N ASN A 518 -13.37 -18.29 -2.36
CA ASN A 518 -12.52 -19.38 -2.83
C ASN A 518 -13.39 -20.41 -3.55
N LEU A 519 -13.20 -20.57 -4.86
CA LEU A 519 -13.86 -21.58 -5.68
C LEU A 519 -12.85 -22.64 -6.06
N ALA A 520 -13.14 -23.90 -5.77
CA ALA A 520 -12.27 -25.01 -6.13
C ALA A 520 -13.06 -26.17 -6.74
N VAL A 521 -12.42 -26.88 -7.66
CA VAL A 521 -12.93 -28.10 -8.27
C VAL A 521 -11.88 -29.21 -8.15
N VAL A 522 -12.31 -30.38 -7.69
CA VAL A 522 -11.54 -31.62 -7.69
C VAL A 522 -12.17 -32.58 -8.69
N ILE A 523 -11.35 -33.13 -9.58
CA ILE A 523 -11.72 -34.21 -10.48
C ILE A 523 -10.98 -35.48 -10.04
N GLU A 524 -11.74 -36.53 -9.72
CA GLU A 524 -11.22 -37.86 -9.42
C GLU A 524 -11.42 -38.78 -10.64
N ASP A 525 -10.37 -39.44 -11.11
CA ASP A 525 -10.51 -40.58 -12.02
C ASP A 525 -10.89 -41.82 -11.23
N VAL A 526 -12.06 -42.40 -11.53
CA VAL A 526 -12.60 -43.54 -10.79
C VAL A 526 -11.69 -44.77 -10.89
N GLU A 527 -11.05 -44.98 -12.03
CA GLU A 527 -10.21 -46.16 -12.29
C GLU A 527 -8.87 -46.06 -11.58
N SER A 528 -8.15 -44.95 -11.79
CA SER A 528 -6.80 -44.76 -11.24
C SER A 528 -6.79 -44.22 -9.81
N GLN A 529 -7.93 -43.70 -9.33
CA GLN A 529 -8.06 -42.98 -8.06
C GLN A 529 -7.23 -41.69 -7.97
N GLU A 530 -6.68 -41.22 -9.08
CA GLU A 530 -5.97 -39.95 -9.14
C GLU A 530 -6.89 -38.76 -9.05
N ARG A 531 -6.36 -37.64 -8.54
CA ARG A 531 -7.11 -36.40 -8.36
C ARG A 531 -6.34 -35.19 -8.87
N VAL A 532 -7.01 -34.37 -9.67
CA VAL A 532 -6.53 -33.06 -10.11
C VAL A 532 -7.43 -31.96 -9.57
N LEU A 533 -6.85 -30.79 -9.27
CA LEU A 533 -7.55 -29.67 -8.66
C LEU A 533 -7.26 -28.38 -9.43
N ALA A 534 -8.31 -27.59 -9.67
CA ALA A 534 -8.20 -26.18 -10.03
C ALA A 534 -8.89 -25.32 -8.97
N SER A 535 -8.32 -24.16 -8.67
CA SER A 535 -8.90 -23.19 -7.75
C SER A 535 -8.76 -21.77 -8.30
N GLU A 536 -9.72 -20.93 -7.96
CA GLU A 536 -9.74 -19.52 -8.28
C GLU A 536 -10.31 -18.75 -7.09
N GLU A 537 -9.61 -17.68 -6.69
CA GLU A 537 -10.08 -16.78 -5.64
C GLU A 537 -10.39 -15.41 -6.22
N PHE A 538 -11.57 -14.87 -5.92
CA PHE A 538 -12.06 -13.62 -6.52
C PHE A 538 -12.96 -12.83 -5.57
N ASN A 539 -12.95 -11.50 -5.71
CA ASN A 539 -13.86 -10.62 -4.97
C ASN A 539 -15.20 -10.52 -5.69
N ILE A 540 -16.22 -10.12 -4.94
CA ILE A 540 -17.51 -9.68 -5.46
C ILE A 540 -17.52 -8.16 -5.39
N ARG A 541 -17.69 -7.47 -6.53
CA ARG A 541 -17.67 -6.00 -6.56
C ARG A 541 -19.00 -5.44 -6.04
N SER A 542 -18.91 -4.40 -5.23
CA SER A 542 -20.05 -3.54 -4.87
C SER A 542 -20.43 -2.62 -6.05
N PRO A 543 -21.67 -2.11 -6.11
CA PRO A 543 -22.08 -1.16 -7.12
C PRO A 543 -21.28 0.14 -6.95
N THR A 544 -20.95 0.79 -8.06
CA THR A 544 -20.17 2.02 -8.04
C THR A 544 -21.06 3.25 -7.85
N LEU A 545 -20.50 4.26 -7.19
CA LEU A 545 -21.07 5.61 -7.19
C LEU A 545 -20.57 6.35 -8.43
N SER A 546 -21.47 7.03 -9.14
CA SER A 546 -21.12 7.96 -10.20
C SER A 546 -21.09 9.38 -9.63
N VAL A 547 -20.04 10.15 -9.92
CA VAL A 547 -19.92 11.55 -9.51
C VAL A 547 -19.77 12.41 -10.75
N GLN A 548 -20.61 13.44 -10.88
CA GLN A 548 -20.60 14.39 -11.99
C GLN A 548 -20.48 15.81 -11.46
N ILE A 549 -19.48 16.57 -11.92
CA ILE A 549 -19.31 17.96 -11.51
C ILE A 549 -20.03 18.86 -12.53
N GLN A 550 -20.91 19.73 -12.05
CA GLN A 550 -21.63 20.67 -12.92
C GLN A 550 -20.63 21.65 -13.55
N ASN A 551 -20.60 21.77 -14.88
CA ASN A 551 -19.63 22.64 -15.58
C ASN A 551 -18.17 22.35 -15.17
N GLU A 552 -17.76 21.08 -15.14
CA GLU A 552 -16.44 20.62 -14.66
C GLU A 552 -15.23 21.37 -15.24
N PHE A 553 -15.34 21.93 -16.44
CA PHE A 553 -14.29 22.69 -17.10
C PHE A 553 -14.22 24.17 -16.69
N SER A 554 -15.08 24.63 -15.77
CA SER A 554 -15.20 26.05 -15.39
C SER A 554 -15.29 26.24 -13.86
N VAL A 555 -14.71 25.32 -13.09
CA VAL A 555 -14.62 25.44 -11.63
C VAL A 555 -13.72 26.63 -11.26
N VAL A 556 -14.22 27.51 -10.40
CA VAL A 556 -13.50 28.71 -9.93
C VAL A 556 -13.21 28.58 -8.44
N ILE A 557 -11.97 28.87 -8.05
CA ILE A 557 -11.53 28.84 -6.64
C ILE A 557 -12.40 29.80 -5.80
N ASN A 558 -12.78 29.37 -4.59
CA ASN A 558 -13.63 30.12 -3.65
C ASN A 558 -15.02 30.48 -4.19
N THR A 559 -15.54 29.71 -5.15
CA THR A 559 -16.91 29.87 -5.67
C THR A 559 -17.69 28.56 -5.44
N PRO A 560 -18.95 28.63 -5.01
CA PRO A 560 -19.76 27.43 -4.80
C PRO A 560 -19.88 26.59 -6.08
N GLN A 561 -19.69 25.28 -5.93
CA GLN A 561 -19.68 24.31 -7.01
C GLN A 561 -20.62 23.13 -6.69
N VAL A 562 -21.28 22.57 -7.70
CA VAL A 562 -22.23 21.46 -7.51
C VAL A 562 -21.65 20.15 -8.02
N ALA A 563 -21.69 19.11 -7.19
CA ALA A 563 -21.46 17.71 -7.57
C ALA A 563 -22.76 16.94 -7.49
N THR A 564 -23.06 16.17 -8.54
CA THR A 564 -24.14 15.20 -8.57
C THR A 564 -23.59 13.80 -8.31
N VAL A 565 -23.96 13.17 -7.19
CA VAL A 565 -23.60 11.78 -6.86
C VAL A 565 -24.79 10.88 -7.14
N THR A 566 -24.58 9.81 -7.92
CA THR A 566 -25.63 8.86 -8.32
C THR A 566 -25.29 7.45 -7.84
N PHE A 567 -26.25 6.80 -7.20
CA PHE A 567 -26.21 5.36 -6.87
C PHE A 567 -27.38 4.64 -7.54
N THR A 568 -27.10 3.48 -8.13
CA THR A 568 -28.10 2.60 -8.74
C THR A 568 -28.21 1.32 -7.93
N ASN A 569 -29.41 1.04 -7.40
CA ASN A 569 -29.68 -0.18 -6.65
C ASN A 569 -29.70 -1.39 -7.60
N LEU A 570 -28.83 -2.37 -7.36
CA LEU A 570 -28.80 -3.63 -8.13
C LEU A 570 -29.56 -4.77 -7.44
N PHE A 571 -30.08 -4.53 -6.23
CA PHE A 571 -30.83 -5.53 -5.48
C PHE A 571 -32.31 -5.53 -5.89
N ASN A 572 -32.94 -6.70 -5.78
CA ASN A 572 -34.39 -6.84 -5.98
C ASN A 572 -35.22 -6.30 -4.79
N VAL A 573 -34.59 -5.61 -3.86
CA VAL A 573 -35.20 -5.02 -2.66
C VAL A 573 -34.71 -3.58 -2.50
N ALA A 574 -35.58 -2.69 -2.00
CA ALA A 574 -35.22 -1.31 -1.73
C ALA A 574 -34.13 -1.22 -0.66
N VAL A 575 -33.11 -0.40 -0.88
CA VAL A 575 -32.01 -0.18 0.06
C VAL A 575 -32.13 1.17 0.77
N SER A 576 -31.53 1.26 1.96
CA SER A 576 -31.37 2.48 2.75
C SER A 576 -29.91 2.58 3.17
N GLY A 577 -29.39 3.78 3.37
CA GLY A 577 -27.97 3.97 3.67
C GLY A 577 -27.60 5.41 3.96
N GLU A 578 -26.32 5.67 4.17
CA GLU A 578 -25.76 6.99 4.40
C GLU A 578 -24.69 7.28 3.34
N LEU A 579 -24.79 8.45 2.70
CA LEU A 579 -23.75 8.97 1.83
C LEU A 579 -22.87 9.92 2.64
N THR A 580 -21.56 9.67 2.65
CA THR A 580 -20.55 10.61 3.15
C THR A 580 -19.72 11.15 1.98
N VAL A 581 -19.54 12.47 1.91
CA VAL A 581 -18.68 13.16 0.94
C VAL A 581 -17.63 13.96 1.69
N SER A 582 -16.38 13.84 1.26
CA SER A 582 -15.24 14.56 1.84
C SER A 582 -14.25 14.92 0.74
N GLY A 583 -13.57 16.06 0.86
CA GLY A 583 -12.49 16.44 -0.03
C GLY A 583 -11.70 17.62 0.52
N SER A 584 -10.44 17.40 0.86
CA SER A 584 -9.54 18.46 1.32
C SER A 584 -9.36 19.52 0.22
N GLY A 585 -9.40 20.79 0.61
CA GLY A 585 -9.42 21.93 -0.32
C GLY A 585 -10.73 22.14 -1.09
N LEU A 586 -11.72 21.25 -0.93
CA LEU A 586 -13.07 21.39 -1.52
C LEU A 586 -14.14 21.62 -0.46
N LEU A 587 -14.04 20.95 0.68
CA LEU A 587 -14.99 21.00 1.79
C LEU A 587 -14.24 21.24 3.10
N GLU A 588 -14.73 22.17 3.93
CA GLU A 588 -14.18 22.39 5.28
C GLU A 588 -14.50 21.22 6.23
N GLU A 589 -15.70 20.65 6.09
CA GLU A 589 -16.19 19.52 6.88
C GLU A 589 -16.82 18.44 5.99
N LYS A 590 -16.89 17.21 6.50
CA LYS A 590 -17.53 16.10 5.77
C LYS A 590 -19.03 16.35 5.67
N ALA A 591 -19.58 16.22 4.47
CA ALA A 591 -21.02 16.23 4.26
C ALA A 591 -21.59 14.82 4.42
N GLN A 592 -22.66 14.68 5.20
CA GLN A 592 -23.37 13.41 5.41
C GLN A 592 -24.84 13.56 5.06
N MET A 593 -25.42 12.54 4.43
CA MET A 593 -26.84 12.52 4.10
C MET A 593 -27.41 11.10 4.19
N THR A 594 -28.55 10.97 4.84
CA THR A 594 -29.26 9.69 4.98
C THR A 594 -30.23 9.49 3.82
N CYS A 595 -30.28 8.27 3.31
CA CYS A 595 -31.21 7.80 2.28
C CYS A 595 -32.17 6.75 2.85
N VAL A 596 -33.45 6.87 2.50
CA VAL A 596 -34.50 5.90 2.84
C VAL A 596 -35.18 5.40 1.57
N LYS A 597 -35.13 4.08 1.34
CA LYS A 597 -35.91 3.31 0.35
C LYS A 597 -35.97 3.94 -1.06
N SER A 598 -34.92 3.78 -1.87
CA SER A 598 -34.90 4.28 -3.26
C SER A 598 -34.15 3.35 -4.21
N ASP A 599 -34.60 3.30 -5.48
CA ASP A 599 -33.98 2.49 -6.54
C ASP A 599 -32.88 3.25 -7.29
N ILE A 600 -33.00 4.57 -7.38
CA ILE A 600 -31.97 5.49 -7.88
C ILE A 600 -31.88 6.66 -6.91
N LEU A 601 -30.66 6.99 -6.50
CA LEU A 601 -30.39 8.14 -5.65
C LEU A 601 -29.56 9.15 -6.41
N VAL A 602 -30.03 10.40 -6.45
CA VAL A 602 -29.33 11.52 -7.06
C VAL A 602 -29.14 12.57 -5.99
N PHE A 603 -27.89 12.91 -5.71
CA PHE A 603 -27.53 13.84 -4.65
C PHE A 603 -26.80 15.04 -5.23
N LYS A 604 -27.25 16.25 -4.91
CA LYS A 604 -26.55 17.47 -5.28
C LYS A 604 -25.88 18.05 -4.05
N ALA A 605 -24.56 17.99 -3.98
CA ALA A 605 -23.78 18.66 -2.95
C ALA A 605 -23.27 19.99 -3.49
N LEU A 606 -23.53 21.08 -2.76
CA LEU A 606 -22.88 22.37 -2.96
C LEU A 606 -21.65 22.40 -2.07
N PHE A 607 -20.49 22.65 -2.64
CA PHE A 607 -19.22 22.78 -1.93
C PHE A 607 -18.53 24.09 -2.29
#